data_AF-A0A935ULL8-F1
#
_entry.id   AF-A0A935ULL8-F1
#
_cell.length_a   1.000
_cell.length_b   1.000
_cell.length_c   1.000
_cell.angle_alpha   90.00
_cell.angle_beta   90.00
_cell.angle_gamma   90.00
#
_symmetry.space_group_name_H-M   'P 1'
#
loop_
_entity.id
_entity.type
_entity.pdbx_description
1 polymer ?
#
loop_
_entity_poly.entity_id
_entity_poly.type
_entity_poly.pdbx_seq_one_letter_code
_entity_poly.pdbx_strand_id
1 'polypeptide(L)'
;MEHPAFEEVSFHHHTDDAEFKRRVKKTTILLSVITIIELAIGLFIYTLHKSDVNRDFLILGFKGLVCILTLAKAYYIVSVFMHLGDEIRNMIMTIVVPLMLFIWFIFAFIYEGNSYKNLRNTYDLHFKETTMPKKHGNAETHEVKPAEKSGKE
;
A
#
# COMPACT_ATOMS: atom_id res chain seq x y z
N MET A 1 -66.35 -13.96 11.55
CA MET A 1 -65.12 -13.26 11.13
C MET A 1 -64.24 -13.18 12.37
N GLU A 2 -63.36 -14.13 12.59
CA GLU A 2 -62.41 -14.06 13.71
C GLU A 2 -61.06 -14.55 13.20
N HIS A 3 -60.21 -13.58 12.84
CA HIS A 3 -58.79 -13.82 12.61
C HIS A 3 -58.13 -13.97 13.98
N PRO A 4 -57.44 -15.09 14.29
CA PRO A 4 -56.57 -15.12 15.45
C PRO A 4 -55.47 -14.08 15.21
N ALA A 5 -55.44 -13.05 16.05
CA ALA A 5 -54.35 -12.10 16.10
C ALA A 5 -53.07 -12.89 16.40
N PHE A 6 -52.21 -13.04 15.40
CA PHE A 6 -50.87 -13.54 15.58
C PHE A 6 -50.19 -12.59 16.56
N GLU A 7 -49.96 -13.08 17.77
CA GLU A 7 -49.10 -12.47 18.76
C GLU A 7 -47.75 -12.25 18.08
N GLU A 8 -47.50 -11.00 17.68
CA GLU A 8 -46.25 -10.58 17.09
C GLU A 8 -45.15 -10.90 18.09
N VAL A 9 -44.37 -11.95 17.81
CA VAL A 9 -43.21 -12.32 18.61
C VAL A 9 -42.16 -11.23 18.40
N SER A 10 -42.31 -10.14 19.15
CA SER A 10 -41.30 -9.12 19.33
C SER A 10 -40.17 -9.76 20.12
N PHE A 11 -39.22 -10.37 19.40
CA PHE A 11 -37.92 -10.69 19.95
C PHE A 11 -37.20 -9.36 20.23
N HIS A 12 -37.50 -8.76 21.37
CA HIS A 12 -36.66 -7.72 21.94
C HIS A 12 -35.28 -8.33 22.19
N HIS A 13 -34.37 -8.08 21.25
CA HIS A 13 -32.96 -8.47 21.32
C HIS A 13 -32.28 -7.65 22.43
N HIS A 14 -32.54 -8.03 23.68
CA HIS A 14 -31.94 -7.44 24.88
C HIS A 14 -30.55 -8.02 25.09
N THR A 15 -29.65 -7.78 24.14
CA THR A 15 -28.23 -8.08 24.33
C THR A 15 -27.41 -6.96 23.69
N ASP A 16 -26.62 -6.32 24.55
CA ASP A 16 -25.28 -5.85 24.22
C ASP A 16 -25.05 -4.54 23.46
N ASP A 17 -26.09 -3.79 23.08
CA ASP A 17 -25.92 -2.49 22.37
C ASP A 17 -25.03 -1.49 23.13
N ALA A 18 -25.15 -1.44 24.46
CA ALA A 18 -24.39 -0.53 25.30
C ALA A 18 -22.92 -0.95 25.46
N GLU A 19 -22.64 -2.25 25.54
CA GLU A 19 -21.28 -2.77 25.62
C GLU A 19 -20.57 -2.68 24.27
N PHE A 20 -21.27 -3.03 23.19
CA PHE A 20 -20.79 -2.85 21.82
C PHE A 20 -20.43 -1.39 21.56
N LYS A 21 -21.32 -0.44 21.86
CA LYS A 21 -21.03 1.00 21.70
C LYS A 21 -19.85 1.45 22.55
N ARG A 22 -19.70 0.95 23.78
CA ARG A 22 -18.56 1.26 24.64
C ARG A 22 -17.25 0.71 24.08
N ARG A 23 -17.26 -0.51 23.54
CA ARG A 23 -16.09 -1.14 22.90
C ARG A 23 -15.68 -0.35 21.67
N VAL A 24 -16.60 -0.12 20.74
CA VAL A 24 -16.41 0.70 19.54
C VAL A 24 -15.85 2.08 19.90
N LYS A 25 -16.43 2.77 20.89
CA LYS A 25 -15.97 4.10 21.31
C LYS A 25 -14.54 4.06 21.87
N LYS A 26 -14.19 3.08 22.70
CA LYS A 26 -12.81 2.91 23.22
C LYS A 26 -11.82 2.66 22.09
N THR A 27 -12.16 1.76 21.18
CA THR A 27 -11.33 1.40 20.01
C THR A 27 -11.12 2.62 19.10
N THR A 28 -12.17 3.36 18.77
CA THR A 28 -12.10 4.57 17.95
C THR A 28 -11.21 5.64 18.59
N ILE A 29 -11.33 5.85 19.91
CA ILE A 29 -10.49 6.82 20.63
C ILE A 29 -9.02 6.38 20.61
N LEU A 30 -8.73 5.11 20.94
CA LEU A 30 -7.36 4.59 20.93
C LEU A 30 -6.71 4.72 19.55
N LEU A 31 -7.44 4.34 18.51
CA LEU A 31 -6.99 4.43 17.13
C LEU A 31 -6.81 5.88 16.68
N SER A 32 -7.73 6.78 17.06
CA SER A 32 -7.61 8.20 16.78
C SER A 32 -6.34 8.78 17.39
N VAL A 33 -6.06 8.47 18.66
CA VAL A 33 -4.83 8.90 19.35
C VAL A 33 -3.58 8.37 18.65
N ILE A 34 -3.52 7.07 18.35
CA ILE A 34 -2.40 6.48 17.59
C ILE A 34 -2.20 7.19 16.25
N THR A 35 -3.29 7.49 15.54
CA THR A 35 -3.23 8.16 14.22
C THR A 35 -2.71 9.59 14.32
N ILE A 36 -3.15 10.35 15.33
CA ILE A 36 -2.67 11.72 15.55
C ILE A 36 -1.18 11.71 15.87
N ILE A 37 -0.73 10.78 16.73
CA ILE A 37 0.68 10.63 17.08
C ILE A 37 1.51 10.27 15.84
N GLU A 38 1.07 9.28 15.07
CA GLU A 38 1.72 8.86 13.83
C GLU A 38 1.87 10.02 12.83
N LEU A 39 0.79 10.78 12.61
CA LEU A 39 0.79 11.95 11.73
C LEU A 39 1.71 13.06 12.25
N ALA A 40 1.69 13.34 13.56
CA ALA A 40 2.53 14.35 14.18
C ALA A 40 4.02 14.01 14.04
N ILE A 41 4.39 12.75 14.25
CA ILE A 41 5.75 12.26 14.02
C ILE A 41 6.13 12.41 12.53
N GLY A 42 5.25 11.99 11.62
CA GLY A 42 5.46 12.16 10.18
C GLY A 42 5.67 13.61 9.76
N LEU A 43 4.89 14.55 10.31
CA LEU A 43 5.00 15.98 10.02
C LEU A 43 6.28 16.57 10.62
N PHE A 44 6.65 16.19 11.83
CA PHE A 44 7.90 16.63 12.48
C PHE A 44 9.14 16.17 11.70
N ILE A 45 9.11 14.98 11.13
CA ILE A 45 10.19 14.49 10.26
C ILE A 45 10.22 15.26 8.94
N TYR A 46 9.06 15.56 8.37
CA TYR A 46 8.97 16.36 7.15
C TYR A 46 9.57 17.77 7.33
N THR A 47 9.32 18.42 8.47
CA THR A 47 9.92 19.73 8.77
C THR A 47 11.42 19.64 8.97
N LEU A 48 11.92 18.59 9.63
CA LEU A 48 13.36 18.34 9.79
C LEU A 48 14.06 17.96 8.48
N HIS A 49 13.37 17.28 7.54
CA HIS A 49 13.92 16.96 6.22
C HIS A 49 14.22 18.21 5.38
N LYS A 50 13.58 19.35 5.69
CA LYS A 50 13.84 20.63 5.04
C LYS A 50 15.07 21.35 5.60
N SER A 51 15.58 20.92 6.76
CA SER A 51 16.85 21.37 7.32
C SER A 51 17.96 20.40 6.90
N ASP A 52 19.03 20.94 6.32
CA ASP A 52 20.16 20.26 5.67
C ASP A 52 21.08 19.50 6.65
N VAL A 53 20.51 18.59 7.43
CA VAL A 53 21.22 17.80 8.43
C VAL A 53 21.15 16.33 8.04
N ASN A 54 22.31 15.77 7.67
CA ASN A 54 22.56 14.38 7.28
C ASN A 54 22.08 13.37 8.34
N ARG A 55 20.77 13.13 8.43
CA ARG A 55 20.11 12.17 9.33
C ARG A 55 19.26 11.18 8.54
N ASP A 56 19.67 10.86 7.32
CA ASP A 56 18.92 10.02 6.39
C ASP A 56 18.53 8.66 6.98
N PHE A 57 19.44 8.03 7.74
CA PHE A 57 19.14 6.77 8.43
C PHE A 57 18.05 6.91 9.50
N LEU A 58 18.07 8.00 10.27
CA LEU A 58 17.06 8.28 11.30
C LEU A 58 15.69 8.52 10.64
N ILE A 59 15.68 9.31 9.56
CA ILE A 59 14.47 9.63 8.79
C ILE A 59 13.87 8.35 8.18
N LEU A 60 14.71 7.48 7.62
CA LEU A 60 14.29 6.20 7.06
C LEU A 60 13.71 5.27 8.15
N GLY A 61 14.36 5.21 9.31
CA GLY A 61 13.89 4.44 10.46
C GLY A 61 12.52 4.90 10.95
N PHE A 62 12.31 6.21 11.10
CA PHE A 62 10.99 6.73 11.49
C PHE A 62 9.93 6.55 10.39
N LYS A 63 10.28 6.66 9.10
CA LYS A 63 9.37 6.32 7.99
C LYS A 63 8.91 4.86 8.08
N GLY A 64 9.84 3.96 8.38
CA GLY A 64 9.54 2.55 8.63
C GLY A 64 8.61 2.37 9.84
N LEU A 65 8.91 3.05 10.95
CA LEU A 65 8.09 3.01 12.17
C LEU A 65 6.64 3.47 11.90
N VAL A 66 6.47 4.60 11.22
CA VAL A 66 5.15 5.11 10.82
C VAL A 66 4.42 4.08 9.96
N CYS A 67 5.09 3.52 8.95
CA CYS A 67 4.50 2.47 8.09
C CYS A 67 4.02 1.24 8.89
N ILE A 68 4.83 0.77 9.83
CA ILE A 68 4.49 -0.37 10.70
C ILE A 68 3.30 -0.01 11.61
N LEU A 69 3.27 1.18 12.18
CA LEU A 69 2.15 1.67 13.00
C LEU A 69 0.86 1.76 12.17
N THR A 70 0.93 2.21 10.92
CA THR A 70 -0.22 2.24 10.01
C THR A 70 -0.76 0.83 9.75
N LEU A 71 0.11 -0.14 9.50
CA LEU A 71 -0.27 -1.54 9.27
C LEU A 71 -0.86 -2.17 10.53
N ALA A 72 -0.23 -1.95 11.70
CA ALA A 72 -0.72 -2.44 12.98
C ALA A 72 -2.10 -1.85 13.32
N LYS A 73 -2.30 -0.55 13.05
CA LYS A 73 -3.60 0.12 13.16
C LYS A 73 -4.64 -0.53 12.25
N ALA A 74 -4.31 -0.78 10.98
CA ALA A 74 -5.24 -1.39 10.03
C ALA A 74 -5.67 -2.79 10.49
N TYR A 75 -4.71 -3.60 10.96
CA TYR A 75 -5.00 -4.90 11.55
C TYR A 75 -5.87 -4.81 12.82
N TYR A 76 -5.60 -3.83 13.69
CA TYR A 76 -6.38 -3.59 14.90
C TYR A 76 -7.83 -3.17 14.58
N ILE A 77 -8.03 -2.34 13.56
CA ILE A 77 -9.36 -1.97 13.06
C ILE A 77 -10.13 -3.23 12.65
N VAL A 78 -9.52 -4.05 11.79
CA VAL A 78 -10.15 -5.26 11.25
C VAL A 78 -10.49 -6.23 12.39
N SER A 79 -9.53 -6.56 13.26
CA SER A 79 -9.75 -7.51 14.36
C SER A 79 -10.83 -7.05 15.34
N VAL A 80 -10.87 -5.77 15.72
CA VAL A 80 -11.75 -5.27 16.79
C VAL A 80 -13.12 -4.80 16.27
N PHE A 81 -13.20 -4.08 15.15
CA PHE A 81 -14.50 -3.61 14.64
C PHE A 81 -15.27 -4.69 13.91
N MET A 82 -14.57 -5.67 13.34
CA MET A 82 -15.26 -6.78 12.71
C MET A 82 -15.48 -7.93 13.69
N HIS A 83 -15.15 -7.84 14.99
CA HIS A 83 -15.46 -8.90 15.97
C HIS A 83 -14.95 -10.29 15.53
N LEU A 84 -13.81 -10.33 14.86
CA LEU A 84 -13.30 -11.53 14.18
C LEU A 84 -12.56 -12.49 15.13
N GLY A 85 -12.24 -12.05 16.34
CA GLY A 85 -11.26 -12.71 17.22
C GLY A 85 -11.73 -14.01 17.84
N ASP A 86 -12.92 -14.04 18.45
CA ASP A 86 -13.27 -15.13 19.37
C ASP A 86 -14.45 -16.01 18.91
N GLU A 87 -15.26 -15.57 17.92
CA GLU A 87 -16.52 -16.27 17.60
C GLU A 87 -16.68 -16.67 16.11
N ILE A 88 -15.89 -16.11 15.17
CA ILE A 88 -16.30 -16.12 13.73
C ILE A 88 -15.19 -16.42 12.71
N ARG A 89 -14.58 -17.61 12.80
CA ARG A 89 -13.62 -18.13 11.80
C ARG A 89 -14.14 -18.10 10.36
N ASN A 90 -15.45 -18.28 10.17
CA ASN A 90 -16.12 -18.19 8.87
C ASN A 90 -16.18 -16.76 8.31
N MET A 91 -16.27 -15.74 9.17
CA MET A 91 -16.31 -14.34 8.74
C MET A 91 -14.91 -13.79 8.44
N ILE A 92 -13.87 -14.32 9.09
CA ILE A 92 -12.48 -14.07 8.64
C ILE A 92 -12.33 -14.48 7.19
N MET A 93 -12.82 -15.66 6.81
CA MET A 93 -12.69 -16.15 5.42
C MET A 93 -13.39 -15.24 4.40
N THR A 94 -14.56 -14.67 4.71
CA THR A 94 -15.27 -13.78 3.76
C THR A 94 -14.62 -12.42 3.58
N ILE A 95 -13.78 -11.97 4.52
CA ILE A 95 -13.04 -10.71 4.43
C ILE A 95 -11.63 -10.94 3.87
N VAL A 96 -10.96 -12.01 4.29
CA VAL A 96 -9.59 -12.35 3.87
C VAL A 96 -9.56 -12.77 2.40
N VAL A 97 -10.55 -13.53 1.91
CA VAL A 97 -10.56 -13.99 0.51
C VAL A 97 -10.61 -12.81 -0.49
N PRO A 98 -11.52 -11.83 -0.35
CA PRO A 98 -11.51 -10.62 -1.19
C PRO A 98 -10.22 -9.80 -1.05
N LEU A 99 -9.68 -9.66 0.17
CA LEU A 99 -8.42 -8.93 0.38
C LEU A 99 -7.23 -9.62 -0.30
N MET A 100 -7.15 -10.94 -0.23
CA MET A 100 -6.12 -11.73 -0.89
C MET A 100 -6.23 -11.66 -2.41
N LEU A 101 -7.46 -11.70 -2.96
CA LEU A 101 -7.69 -11.48 -4.39
C LEU A 101 -7.28 -10.06 -4.81
N PHE A 102 -7.54 -9.05 -3.99
CA PHE A 102 -7.14 -7.67 -4.28
C PHE A 102 -5.61 -7.51 -4.32
N ILE A 103 -4.91 -8.06 -3.33
CA ILE A 103 -3.43 -8.05 -3.29
C ILE A 103 -2.86 -8.81 -4.51
N TRP A 104 -3.41 -9.98 -4.81
CA TRP A 104 -3.02 -10.76 -6.00
C TRP A 104 -3.24 -9.98 -7.30
N PHE A 105 -4.38 -9.27 -7.43
CA PHE A 105 -4.67 -8.40 -8.58
C PHE A 105 -3.63 -7.29 -8.76
N ILE A 106 -3.20 -6.64 -7.66
CA ILE A 106 -2.14 -5.63 -7.72
C ILE A 106 -0.85 -6.23 -8.29
N PHE A 107 -0.45 -7.40 -7.79
CA PHE A 107 0.74 -8.09 -8.30
C PHE A 107 0.61 -8.47 -9.78
N ALA A 108 -0.54 -9.02 -10.18
CA ALA A 108 -0.83 -9.37 -11.56
C ALA A 108 -0.76 -8.13 -12.48
N PHE A 109 -1.36 -7.01 -12.08
CA PHE A 109 -1.30 -5.77 -12.86
C PHE A 109 0.09 -5.16 -12.94
N ILE A 110 0.91 -5.25 -11.88
CA ILE A 110 2.30 -4.78 -11.94
C ILE A 110 3.10 -5.65 -12.91
N TYR A 111 2.95 -6.97 -12.85
CA TYR A 111 3.63 -7.89 -13.74
C TYR A 111 3.22 -7.69 -15.20
N GLU A 112 1.90 -7.67 -15.45
CA GLU A 112 1.34 -7.46 -16.78
C GLU A 112 1.66 -6.06 -17.33
N GLY A 113 1.62 -5.04 -16.48
CA GLY A 113 1.99 -3.67 -16.84
C GLY A 113 3.48 -3.54 -17.17
N ASN A 114 4.35 -4.25 -16.46
CA ASN A 114 5.79 -4.26 -16.76
C ASN A 114 6.08 -5.00 -18.08
N SER A 115 5.39 -6.12 -18.32
CA SER A 115 5.44 -6.83 -19.60
C SER A 115 4.97 -5.93 -20.75
N TYR A 116 3.80 -5.31 -20.60
CA TYR A 116 3.23 -4.40 -21.60
C TYR A 116 4.18 -3.23 -21.93
N LYS A 117 4.79 -2.61 -20.92
CA LYS A 117 5.80 -1.56 -21.11
C LYS A 117 7.01 -2.06 -21.90
N ASN A 118 7.51 -3.26 -21.58
CA ASN A 118 8.67 -3.84 -22.26
C ASN A 118 8.38 -4.17 -23.72
N LEU A 119 7.20 -4.73 -24.01
CA LEU A 119 6.76 -5.02 -25.37
C LEU A 119 6.63 -3.73 -26.19
N ARG A 120 5.99 -2.68 -25.63
CA ARG A 120 5.86 -1.39 -26.33
C ARG A 120 7.22 -0.76 -26.66
N ASN A 121 8.20 -0.85 -25.76
CA ASN A 121 9.54 -0.32 -25.99
C ASN A 121 10.36 -1.15 -27.00
N THR A 122 9.99 -2.40 -27.23
CA THR A 122 10.68 -3.32 -28.15
C THR A 122 10.13 -3.25 -29.57
N TYR A 123 8.81 -3.12 -29.74
CA TYR A 123 8.15 -3.18 -31.05
C TYR A 123 7.77 -1.81 -31.64
N ASP A 124 7.79 -0.74 -30.84
CA ASP A 124 7.51 0.63 -31.30
C ASP A 124 8.75 1.53 -31.08
N LEU A 125 9.61 1.58 -32.11
CA LEU A 125 10.85 2.38 -32.13
C LEU A 125 10.58 3.89 -31.99
N HIS A 126 9.46 4.39 -32.53
CA HIS A 126 9.09 5.80 -32.42
C HIS A 126 8.70 6.18 -30.97
N PHE A 127 8.07 5.26 -30.23
CA PHE A 127 7.76 5.48 -28.82
C PHE A 127 9.02 5.52 -27.94
N LYS A 128 10.04 4.72 -28.27
CA LYS A 128 11.33 4.70 -27.58
C LYS A 128 12.12 6.00 -27.78
N GLU A 129 12.14 6.56 -28.98
CA GLU A 129 12.84 7.83 -29.26
C GLU A 129 12.20 9.04 -28.57
N THR A 130 10.88 9.02 -28.33
CA THR A 130 10.14 10.16 -27.76
C THR A 130 10.14 10.17 -26.23
N THR A 131 10.28 9.00 -25.58
CA THR A 131 10.19 8.85 -24.11
C THR A 131 11.53 8.75 -23.40
N MET A 132 12.62 8.49 -24.13
CA MET A 132 13.98 8.51 -23.57
C MET A 132 14.51 9.94 -23.56
N PRO A 133 15.12 10.41 -22.45
CA PRO A 133 15.73 11.74 -22.43
C PRO A 133 16.84 11.79 -23.48
N LYS A 134 16.73 12.74 -24.42
CA LYS A 134 17.75 13.00 -25.44
C LYS A 134 19.06 13.34 -24.72
N LYS A 135 20.01 12.41 -24.72
CA LYS A 135 21.33 12.55 -24.09
C LYS A 135 22.01 13.80 -24.68
N HIS A 136 21.96 14.91 -23.96
CA HIS A 136 22.78 16.08 -24.27
C HIS A 136 24.25 15.75 -23.95
N GLY A 137 25.13 16.22 -24.85
CA GLY A 137 26.40 15.58 -25.17
C GLY A 137 27.58 15.85 -24.25
N ASN A 138 28.61 15.02 -24.46
CA ASN A 138 30.06 15.27 -24.40
C ASN A 138 30.71 13.87 -24.48
N ALA A 139 31.78 13.60 -25.22
CA ALA A 139 32.67 14.43 -26.01
C ALA A 139 33.34 13.52 -27.05
N GLU A 140 33.82 14.15 -28.11
CA GLU A 140 34.69 13.62 -29.14
C GLU A 140 35.87 12.85 -28.52
N THR A 141 36.19 11.67 -29.07
CA THR A 141 37.59 11.18 -29.02
C THR A 141 37.88 10.35 -30.26
N HIS A 142 38.41 11.05 -31.25
CA HIS A 142 39.52 10.67 -32.11
C HIS A 142 39.53 9.31 -32.80
N GLU A 143 39.37 9.39 -34.12
CA GLU A 143 40.17 8.63 -35.09
C GLU A 143 41.61 8.40 -34.59
N VAL A 144 42.03 7.14 -34.54
CA VAL A 144 43.43 6.76 -34.78
C VAL A 144 43.42 5.47 -35.62
N LYS A 145 43.54 5.61 -36.95
CA LYS A 145 44.19 4.58 -37.78
C LYS A 145 45.69 4.69 -37.57
N PRO A 146 46.42 3.55 -37.48
CA PRO A 146 47.59 3.47 -38.35
C PRO A 146 47.84 2.07 -38.95
N ALA A 147 48.23 2.12 -40.23
CA ALA A 147 49.28 1.35 -40.90
C ALA A 147 49.21 -0.19 -41.01
N GLU A 148 48.79 -0.60 -42.20
CA GLU A 148 49.32 -1.66 -43.07
C GLU A 148 50.73 -2.23 -42.74
N LYS A 149 50.81 -3.56 -42.63
CA LYS A 149 51.92 -4.44 -43.06
C LYS A 149 51.27 -5.76 -43.52
N SER A 150 51.19 -6.01 -44.83
CA SER A 150 52.17 -6.73 -45.65
C SER A 150 52.21 -8.25 -45.43
N GLY A 151 51.52 -8.99 -46.31
CA GLY A 151 52.09 -10.08 -47.11
C GLY A 151 52.19 -11.51 -46.53
N LYS A 152 51.74 -12.47 -47.37
CA LYS A 152 51.94 -13.94 -47.40
C LYS A 152 50.97 -14.71 -46.48
N GLU A 153 50.22 -15.71 -46.94
CA GLU A 153 50.31 -16.63 -48.09
C GLU A 153 48.94 -16.89 -48.72
#